data_AF-A0A1G1QK02-F1
#
_entry.id   AF-A0A1G1QK02-F1
#
_cell.length_a   1.000
_cell.length_b   1.000
_cell.length_c   1.000
_cell.angle_alpha   90.00
_cell.angle_beta   90.00
_cell.angle_gamma   90.00
#
_symmetry.space_group_name_H-M   'P 1'
#
loop_
_entity.id
_entity.type
_entity.pdbx_description
1 polymer ?
#
loop_
_entity_poly.entity_id
_entity_poly.type
_entity_poly.pdbx_seq_one_letter_code
_entity_poly.pdbx_strand_id
1 'polypeptide(L)'
;MMLVGAGAAGGYAVGRDYIQGEMEKSFDSVYASALQSVESLGIIESKYNNSSVGKINAKVETSSLQIIVERLTRHAVRLRVKSRKNLLPNLDLAHKVYSRILEEAR
;
A
#
# COMPACT_ATOMS: atom_id res chain seq x y z
N MET A 1 16.13 -8.02 9.91
CA MET A 1 16.38 -6.57 9.87
C MET A 1 15.16 -5.86 9.30
N MET A 2 14.52 -5.00 10.08
CA MET A 2 13.62 -3.96 9.56
C MET A 2 14.49 -2.75 9.23
N LEU A 3 14.46 -2.26 8.00
CA LEU A 3 15.08 -0.98 7.64
C LEU A 3 13.99 0.08 7.78
N VAL A 4 14.11 0.93 8.78
CA VAL A 4 13.22 2.08 8.96
C VAL A 4 13.77 3.21 8.08
N GLY A 5 13.05 3.54 7.01
CA GLY A 5 13.33 4.73 6.23
C GLY A 5 12.51 5.89 6.76
N ALA A 6 13.17 6.98 7.17
CA ALA A 6 12.51 8.20 7.59
C ALA A 6 12.33 9.11 6.36
N GLY A 7 11.16 9.05 5.73
CA GLY A 7 10.76 9.99 4.68
C GLY A 7 9.54 10.79 5.12
N ALA A 8 9.77 12.09 5.29
CA ALA A 8 8.88 13.26 5.28
C ALA A 8 7.43 13.25 5.86
N ALA A 9 6.78 12.14 6.20
CA ALA A 9 5.36 12.14 6.62
C ALA A 9 5.00 11.12 7.71
N GLY A 10 5.98 10.60 8.45
CA GLY A 10 5.80 9.50 9.40
C GLY A 10 6.61 8.29 8.92
N GLY A 11 7.43 7.73 9.81
CA GLY A 11 8.41 6.71 9.43
C GLY A 11 7.78 5.56 8.65
N TYR A 12 8.40 5.17 7.54
CA TYR A 12 8.01 3.97 6.81
C TYR A 12 8.96 2.82 7.19
N ALA A 13 8.39 1.71 7.62
CA ALA A 13 9.10 0.46 7.86
C ALA A 13 9.15 -0.35 6.56
N VAL A 14 10.37 -0.63 6.08
CA VAL A 14 10.60 -1.56 4.98
C VAL A 14 10.92 -2.94 5.59
N GLY A 15 9.99 -3.86 5.38
CA GLY A 15 10.17 -5.28 5.64
C GLY A 15 10.82 -6.01 4.46
N ARG A 16 11.10 -7.30 4.62
CA ARG A 16 11.74 -8.13 3.57
C ARG A 16 10.86 -8.26 2.30
N ASP A 17 9.54 -8.21 2.45
CA ASP A 17 8.55 -8.39 1.38
C ASP A 17 7.48 -7.29 1.30
N TYR A 18 7.60 -6.26 2.15
CA TYR A 18 6.57 -5.24 2.27
C TYR A 18 7.14 -3.88 2.65
N ILE A 19 6.41 -2.84 2.26
CA ILE A 19 6.61 -1.47 2.73
C ILE A 19 5.39 -1.11 3.55
N GLN A 20 5.61 -0.57 4.73
CA GLN A 20 4.56 -0.15 5.64
C GLN A 20 4.85 1.28 6.07
N GLY A 21 3.84 2.13 6.05
CA GLY A 21 3.94 3.45 6.66
C GLY A 21 2.62 3.87 7.28
N GLU A 22 2.69 4.86 8.14
CA GLU A 22 1.53 5.47 8.79
C GLU A 22 1.29 6.82 8.14
N MET A 23 0.02 7.16 7.97
CA MET A 23 -0.42 8.36 7.26
C MET A 23 -1.52 9.01 8.07
N GLU A 24 -1.43 10.31 8.30
CA GLU A 24 -2.49 11.11 8.94
C GLU A 24 -3.57 11.49 7.92
N LYS A 25 -4.23 10.47 7.36
CA LYS A 25 -5.32 10.61 6.39
C LYS A 25 -6.50 9.70 6.73
N SER A 26 -7.67 10.06 6.22
CA SER A 26 -8.87 9.23 6.35
C SER A 26 -8.74 7.92 5.58
N PHE A 27 -9.25 6.84 6.16
CA PHE A 27 -9.26 5.52 5.53
C PHE A 27 -9.88 5.52 4.14
N ASP A 28 -11.00 6.24 4.00
CA ASP A 28 -11.76 6.27 2.74
C ASP A 28 -10.92 6.88 1.61
N SER A 29 -10.29 8.02 1.87
CA SER A 29 -9.39 8.70 0.93
C SER A 29 -8.21 7.82 0.53
N VAL A 30 -7.52 7.20 1.50
CA VAL A 30 -6.36 6.36 1.20
C VAL A 30 -6.76 5.09 0.45
N TYR A 31 -7.89 4.47 0.79
CA TYR A 31 -8.39 3.29 0.10
C TYR A 31 -8.83 3.61 -1.33
N ALA A 32 -9.52 4.74 -1.54
CA ALA A 32 -9.91 5.20 -2.86
C ALA A 32 -8.69 5.49 -3.76
N SER A 33 -7.70 6.22 -3.24
CA SER A 33 -6.45 6.47 -3.97
C SER A 33 -5.70 5.17 -4.27
N ALA A 34 -5.65 4.23 -3.31
CA ALA A 34 -5.05 2.92 -3.54
C ALA A 34 -5.74 2.13 -4.65
N LEU A 35 -7.06 2.18 -4.71
CA LEU A 35 -7.83 1.54 -5.78
C LEU A 35 -7.50 2.16 -7.14
N GLN A 36 -7.53 3.49 -7.23
CA GLN A 36 -7.22 4.24 -8.46
C GLN A 36 -5.79 4.00 -8.96
N SER A 37 -4.80 4.02 -8.05
CA SER A 37 -3.41 3.74 -8.39
C SER A 37 -3.26 2.33 -8.97
N VAL A 38 -3.96 1.34 -8.41
CA VAL A 38 -3.91 -0.05 -8.87
C VAL A 38 -4.63 -0.21 -10.21
N GLU A 39 -5.80 0.40 -10.41
CA GLU A 39 -6.52 0.39 -11.68
C GLU A 39 -5.69 0.98 -12.82
N SER A 40 -4.85 1.98 -12.52
CA SER A 40 -3.94 2.57 -13.50
C SER A 40 -2.71 1.70 -13.81
N LEU A 41 -2.32 0.79 -12.91
CA LEU A 41 -1.09 0.01 -13.01
C LEU A 41 -1.31 -1.43 -13.48
N GLY A 42 -2.49 -2.00 -13.24
CA GLY A 42 -2.74 -3.41 -13.54
C GLY A 42 -4.18 -3.84 -13.32
N ILE A 43 -4.36 -5.14 -13.08
CA ILE A 43 -5.67 -5.77 -12.99
C ILE A 43 -5.98 -6.08 -11.52
N ILE A 44 -7.11 -5.61 -11.01
CA ILE A 44 -7.59 -5.96 -9.67
C ILE A 44 -8.13 -7.39 -9.71
N GLU A 45 -7.56 -8.28 -8.91
CA GLU A 45 -8.03 -9.67 -8.77
C GLU A 45 -9.10 -9.77 -7.68
N SER A 46 -8.94 -9.01 -6.59
CA SER A 46 -9.90 -8.99 -5.50
C SER A 46 -9.78 -7.71 -4.69
N LYS A 47 -10.93 -7.16 -4.27
CA LYS A 47 -11.00 -6.03 -3.35
C LYS A 47 -11.91 -6.39 -2.19
N TYR A 48 -11.47 -6.03 -1.00
CA TYR A 48 -12.22 -6.18 0.24
C TYR A 48 -12.14 -4.86 0.99
N ASN A 49 -13.26 -4.31 1.39
CA ASN A 49 -13.32 -3.17 2.28
C ASN A 49 -14.27 -3.47 3.45
N ASN A 50 -13.82 -3.11 4.64
CA ASN A 50 -14.61 -3.11 5.86
C ASN A 50 -14.31 -1.80 6.60
N SER A 51 -15.11 -1.46 7.60
CA SER A 51 -15.04 -0.18 8.33
C SER A 51 -13.67 0.09 8.96
N SER A 52 -12.87 -0.95 9.23
CA SER A 52 -11.56 -0.85 9.87
C SER A 52 -10.39 -1.32 8.99
N VAL A 53 -10.64 -2.13 7.95
CA VAL A 53 -9.57 -2.69 7.11
C VAL A 53 -10.00 -2.80 5.66
N GLY A 54 -9.11 -2.37 4.78
CA GLY A 54 -9.21 -2.53 3.33
C GLY A 54 -8.08 -3.42 2.84
N LYS A 55 -8.38 -4.34 1.94
CA LYS A 55 -7.40 -5.17 1.24
C LYS A 55 -7.68 -5.11 -0.26
N ILE A 56 -6.64 -4.93 -1.05
CA ILE A 56 -6.69 -4.93 -2.51
C ILE A 56 -5.61 -5.89 -2.98
N ASN A 57 -6.02 -6.95 -3.66
CA ASN A 57 -5.13 -7.86 -4.36
C ASN A 57 -5.23 -7.57 -5.84
N ALA A 58 -4.09 -7.38 -6.47
CA ALA A 58 -3.98 -7.05 -7.87
C ALA A 58 -2.76 -7.69 -8.50
N LYS A 59 -2.79 -7.78 -9.81
CA LYS A 59 -1.69 -8.28 -10.62
C LYS A 59 -1.20 -7.18 -11.54
N VAL A 60 0.08 -6.84 -11.38
CA VAL A 60 0.77 -5.86 -12.20
C VAL A 60 1.84 -6.62 -12.97
N GLU A 61 1.62 -6.77 -14.28
CA GLU A 61 2.45 -7.56 -15.18
C GLU A 61 2.65 -9.02 -14.68
N THR A 62 3.85 -9.33 -14.19
CA THR A 62 4.26 -10.64 -13.66
C THR A 62 4.34 -10.68 -12.13
N SER A 63 3.98 -9.58 -11.46
CA SER A 63 4.04 -9.42 -10.01
C SER A 63 2.64 -9.40 -9.41
N SER A 64 2.47 -10.11 -8.29
CA SER A 64 1.31 -9.99 -7.42
C SER A 64 1.53 -8.83 -6.45
N LEU A 65 0.52 -7.98 -6.33
CA LEU A 65 0.47 -6.81 -5.47
C LEU A 65 -0.65 -6.99 -4.45
N GLN A 66 -0.34 -6.77 -3.19
CA GLN A 66 -1.30 -6.77 -2.11
C GLN A 66 -1.15 -5.48 -1.32
N ILE A 67 -2.20 -4.66 -1.34
CA ILE A 67 -2.28 -3.44 -0.55
C ILE A 67 -3.25 -3.69 0.59
N ILE A 68 -2.84 -3.29 1.79
CA ILE A 68 -3.60 -3.43 3.03
C ILE A 68 -3.64 -2.04 3.65
N VAL A 69 -4.84 -1.53 3.88
CA VAL A 69 -5.09 -0.26 4.56
C VAL A 69 -5.76 -0.60 5.89
N GLU A 70 -5.12 -0.30 7.00
CA GLU A 70 -5.63 -0.54 8.35
C GLU A 70 -5.96 0.80 8.99
N ARG A 71 -7.19 1.00 9.46
CA ARG A 71 -7.58 2.22 10.17
C ARG A 71 -7.00 2.18 11.58
N LEU A 72 -6.12 3.14 11.92
CA LEU A 72 -5.57 3.27 13.27
C LEU A 72 -6.46 4.18 14.13
N THR A 73 -6.84 5.33 13.58
CA THR A 73 -7.75 6.30 14.21
C THR A 73 -8.71 6.86 13.17
N ARG A 74 -9.56 7.85 13.51
CA ARG A 74 -10.42 8.52 12.52
C ARG A 74 -9.63 9.30 11.48
N HIS A 75 -8.41 9.72 11.80
CA HIS A 75 -7.58 10.58 10.97
C HIS A 75 -6.22 9.96 10.65
N ALA A 76 -5.96 8.72 11.08
CA ALA A 76 -4.71 8.04 10.81
C ALA A 76 -4.97 6.61 10.32
N VAL A 77 -4.22 6.23 9.29
CA VAL A 77 -4.23 4.88 8.74
C VAL A 77 -2.81 4.35 8.58
N ARG A 78 -2.71 3.03 8.62
CA ARG A 78 -1.50 2.29 8.29
C ARG A 78 -1.68 1.69 6.90
N LEU A 79 -0.82 2.10 5.98
CA LEU A 79 -0.74 1.56 4.64
C LEU A 79 0.38 0.53 4.59
N ARG A 80 0.07 -0.69 4.19
CA ARG A 80 1.04 -1.75 3.96
C ARG A 80 0.90 -2.25 2.52
N VAL A 81 1.98 -2.14 1.75
CA VAL A 81 2.07 -2.58 0.37
C VAL A 81 3.04 -3.75 0.29
N LYS A 82 2.56 -4.89 -0.16
CA LYS A 82 3.35 -6.10 -0.42
C LYS A 82 3.40 -6.35 -1.90
N SER A 83 4.56 -6.67 -2.43
CA SER A 83 4.67 -7.09 -3.81
C SER A 83 5.62 -8.27 -3.94
N ARG A 84 5.21 -9.26 -4.73
CA ARG A 84 5.98 -10.46 -5.01
C ARG A 84 5.92 -10.78 -6.49
N LYS A 85 7.09 -11.02 -7.07
CA LYS A 85 7.23 -11.58 -8.41
C LYS A 85 7.60 -13.05 -8.25
N ASN A 86 6.61 -13.92 -8.45
CA ASN A 86 6.75 -15.35 -8.21
C ASN A 86 7.14 -15.64 -6.74
N LEU A 87 8.34 -16.17 -6.48
CA LEU A 87 8.87 -16.44 -5.13
C LEU A 87 9.72 -15.30 -4.55
N LEU A 88 10.02 -14.26 -5.34
CA LEU A 88 10.93 -13.18 -4.94
C LEU A 88 10.14 -11.92 -4.55
N PRO A 89 10.52 -11.21 -3.47
CA PRO A 89 9.94 -9.92 -3.13
C PRO A 89 10.29 -8.87 -4.20
N ASN A 90 9.30 -8.09 -4.62
CA ASN A 90 9.48 -6.99 -5.56
C ASN A 90 9.32 -5.65 -4.83
N LEU A 91 10.36 -5.24 -4.11
CA LEU A 91 10.34 -4.02 -3.31
C LEU A 91 10.26 -2.75 -4.17
N ASP A 92 10.77 -2.79 -5.40
CA ASP A 92 10.71 -1.67 -6.35
C ASP A 92 9.25 -1.34 -6.70
N LEU A 93 8.47 -2.35 -7.08
CA LEU A 93 7.05 -2.18 -7.35
C LEU A 93 6.27 -1.75 -6.10
N ALA A 94 6.59 -2.34 -4.94
CA ALA A 94 5.96 -1.96 -3.68
C ALA A 94 6.23 -0.47 -3.35
N HIS A 95 7.45 0.01 -3.57
CA HIS A 95 7.83 1.40 -3.30
C HIS A 95 7.13 2.34 -4.28
N LYS A 96 7.15 2.02 -5.57
CA LYS A 96 6.47 2.81 -6.60
C LYS A 96 4.98 2.97 -6.33
N VAL A 97 4.30 1.88 -5.96
CA VAL A 97 2.88 1.90 -5.58
C VAL A 97 2.68 2.71 -4.30
N TYR A 98 3.51 2.51 -3.28
CA TYR A 98 3.39 3.23 -2.02
C TYR A 98 3.54 4.76 -2.21
N SER A 99 4.57 5.20 -2.93
CA SER A 99 4.80 6.62 -3.23
C SER A 99 3.64 7.21 -4.02
N ARG A 100 3.13 6.49 -5.02
CA ARG A 100 2.00 6.94 -5.83
C ARG A 100 0.73 7.11 -5.00
N ILE A 101 0.42 6.18 -4.10
CA ILE A 101 -0.72 6.31 -3.18
C ILE A 101 -0.53 7.52 -2.26
N LEU A 102 0.70 7.76 -1.81
CA LEU A 102 1.02 8.89 -0.94
C LEU A 102 0.83 10.24 -1.66
N GLU A 103 1.22 10.31 -2.94
CA GLU A 103 1.02 11.46 -3.82
C GLU A 103 -0.45 11.68 -4.19
N GLU A 104 -1.20 10.61 -4.50
CA GLU A 104 -2.61 10.69 -4.93
C GLU A 104 -3.59 10.90 -3.76
N ALA A 105 -3.24 10.51 -2.55
CA ALA A 105 -4.09 10.69 -1.37
C ALA A 105 -4.14 12.15 -0.87
N ARG A 106 -3.66 13.13 -1.64
CA ARG A 106 -3.44 14.52 -1.22
C ARG A 106 -4.72 15.25 -0.85
#